data_AF-A0A7V9JH19-F1
#
_entry.id   AF-A0A7V9JH19-F1
#
_cell.length_a   1.000
_cell.length_b   1.000
_cell.length_c   1.000
_cell.angle_alpha   90.00
_cell.angle_beta   90.00
_cell.angle_gamma   90.00
#
_symmetry.space_group_name_H-M   'P 1'
#
loop_
_entity.id
_entity.type
_entity.pdbx_description
1 polymer ?
#
loop_
_entity_poly.entity_id
_entity_poly.type
_entity_poly.pdbx_seq_one_letter_code
_entity_poly.pdbx_strand_id
1 'polypeptide(L)'
;MSRRPFNFRQQGVIPDTSNEEQRSYIFACIQAKEKEFGICVTHLDDKRERVRLAQLKWLLEKLSQHPIPHLLVGDLNALRRSDYTDEKWAEITLQREKANRNLEPPSDEVIQWLENRQYTTLVRFSPTCPHGTRIDYIWQSVTFSLRPQTATTEPFNGSDHSAVVMTFQL
;
A
#
# COMPACT_ATOMS: atom_id res chain seq x y z
N MET A 1 -2.05 19.15 3.94
CA MET A 1 -3.26 19.18 4.81
C MET A 1 -4.47 18.76 4.00
N SER A 2 -5.40 17.98 4.60
CA SER A 2 -6.66 17.61 3.93
C SER A 2 -7.51 18.84 3.64
N ARG A 3 -8.16 18.86 2.47
CA ARG A 3 -9.15 19.91 2.09
C ARG A 3 -10.57 19.58 2.57
N ARG A 4 -10.76 18.44 3.24
CA ARG A 4 -12.05 17.97 3.77
C ARG A 4 -11.91 17.68 5.27
N PRO A 5 -12.94 17.96 6.07
CA PRO A 5 -12.96 17.59 7.48
C PRO A 5 -12.93 16.07 7.63
N PHE A 6 -12.36 15.61 8.75
CA PHE A 6 -12.43 14.20 9.16
C PHE A 6 -13.60 14.03 10.12
N ASN A 7 -14.51 13.11 9.81
CA ASN A 7 -15.63 12.77 10.69
C ASN A 7 -15.19 11.85 11.83
N PHE A 8 -14.14 11.07 11.58
CA PHE A 8 -13.52 10.14 12.51
C PHE A 8 -12.03 10.00 12.18
N ARG A 9 -11.20 9.80 13.20
CA ARG A 9 -9.78 9.47 13.06
C ARG A 9 -9.37 8.49 14.13
N GLN A 10 -8.62 7.49 13.72
CA GLN A 10 -7.91 6.55 14.58
C GLN A 10 -6.48 6.40 14.09
N GLN A 11 -5.55 6.17 14.99
CA GLN A 11 -4.19 5.80 14.66
C GLN A 11 -3.70 4.78 15.66
N GLY A 12 -2.72 3.97 15.27
CA GLY A 12 -2.16 3.00 16.17
C GLY A 12 -0.88 2.39 15.63
N VAL A 13 -0.18 1.72 16.53
CA VAL A 13 0.99 0.91 16.22
C VAL A 13 0.51 -0.45 15.72
N ILE A 14 1.13 -0.94 14.65
CA ILE A 14 0.96 -2.32 14.22
C ILE A 14 1.92 -3.16 15.06
N PRO A 15 1.46 -4.23 15.73
CA PRO A 15 2.32 -5.07 16.55
C PRO A 15 3.54 -5.53 15.77
N ASP A 16 4.71 -5.19 16.30
CA ASP A 16 5.98 -5.53 15.69
C ASP A 16 6.21 -7.06 15.77
N THR A 17 6.61 -7.65 14.66
CA THR A 17 7.04 -9.07 14.60
C THR A 17 8.51 -9.20 14.20
N SER A 18 9.23 -8.08 14.14
CA SER A 18 10.58 -7.93 13.58
C SER A 18 11.66 -7.46 14.57
N ASN A 19 11.32 -6.87 15.72
CA ASN A 19 12.24 -6.15 16.64
C ASN A 19 12.97 -4.97 15.95
N GLU A 20 12.30 -4.33 15.00
CA GLU A 20 12.88 -3.27 14.16
C GLU A 20 12.12 -1.95 14.31
N GLU A 21 12.09 -1.14 13.25
CA GLU A 21 11.35 0.12 13.24
C GLU A 21 9.84 -0.13 13.40
N GLN A 22 9.23 0.64 14.29
CA GLN A 22 7.82 0.51 14.61
C GLN A 22 6.95 0.97 13.42
N ARG A 23 6.14 0.04 12.89
CA ARG A 23 5.15 0.34 11.85
C ARG A 23 3.81 0.78 12.46
N SER A 24 3.09 1.63 11.75
CA SER A 24 1.84 2.23 12.23
C SER A 24 0.82 2.37 11.12
N TYR A 25 -0.41 2.70 11.52
CA TYR A 25 -1.48 3.05 10.60
C TYR A 25 -2.19 4.31 11.08
N ILE A 26 -2.78 5.02 10.12
CA ILE A 26 -3.75 6.09 10.37
C ILE A 26 -4.99 5.77 9.56
N PHE A 27 -6.14 5.76 10.22
CA PHE A 27 -7.44 5.62 9.58
C PHE A 27 -8.25 6.89 9.79
N ALA A 28 -8.83 7.43 8.74
CA ALA A 28 -9.72 8.58 8.84
C ALA A 28 -10.92 8.43 7.91
N CYS A 29 -12.10 8.81 8.40
CA CYS A 29 -13.31 8.88 7.59
C CYS A 29 -13.47 10.29 7.04
N ILE A 30 -13.76 10.38 5.74
CA ILE A 30 -14.06 11.65 5.07
C ILE A 30 -15.42 11.59 4.40
N GLN A 31 -16.09 12.74 4.38
CA GLN A 31 -17.23 12.99 3.50
C GLN A 31 -16.75 13.69 2.23
N ALA A 32 -17.04 13.11 1.07
CA ALA A 32 -16.75 13.70 -0.22
C ALA A 32 -18.01 13.69 -1.10
N LYS A 33 -18.61 14.88 -1.30
CA LYS A 33 -19.98 15.02 -1.82
C LYS A 33 -20.96 14.20 -0.97
N GLU A 34 -21.70 13.28 -1.56
CA GLU A 34 -22.68 12.42 -0.90
C GLU A 34 -22.10 11.06 -0.45
N LYS A 35 -20.80 10.83 -0.63
CA LYS A 35 -20.13 9.57 -0.27
C LYS A 35 -19.30 9.74 1.00
N GLU A 36 -19.52 8.84 1.96
CA GLU A 36 -18.65 8.66 3.13
C GLU A 36 -17.78 7.42 2.93
N PHE A 37 -16.48 7.53 3.19
CA PHE A 37 -15.57 6.39 3.14
C PHE A 37 -14.32 6.63 3.99
N GLY A 38 -13.67 5.53 4.35
CA GLY A 38 -12.41 5.52 5.08
C GLY A 38 -11.19 5.66 4.18
N ILE A 39 -10.12 6.22 4.72
CA ILE A 39 -8.78 6.16 4.15
C ILE A 39 -7.87 5.60 5.24
N CYS A 40 -7.33 4.41 5.00
CA CYS A 40 -6.29 3.80 5.81
C CYS A 40 -4.93 4.03 5.15
N VAL A 41 -4.06 4.77 5.81
CA VAL A 41 -2.67 4.97 5.41
C VAL A 41 -1.77 4.09 6.27
N THR A 42 -0.84 3.35 5.66
CA THR A 42 0.16 2.56 6.40
C THR A 42 1.50 2.51 5.68
N HIS A 43 2.53 2.14 6.43
CA HIS A 43 3.86 1.81 5.92
C HIS A 43 4.22 0.45 6.53
N LEU A 44 4.39 -0.59 5.70
CA LEU A 44 4.69 -1.95 6.14
C LEU A 44 6.20 -2.22 6.14
N ASP A 45 6.61 -3.32 6.78
CA ASP A 45 8.00 -3.78 6.86
C ASP A 45 8.73 -3.83 5.52
N ASP A 46 9.95 -3.30 5.48
CA ASP A 46 10.74 -3.14 4.27
C ASP A 46 11.63 -4.36 3.95
N LYS A 47 11.73 -5.33 4.87
CA LYS A 47 12.74 -6.40 4.80
C LYS A 47 12.18 -7.80 4.59
N ARG A 48 11.04 -8.12 5.20
CA ARG A 48 10.52 -9.48 5.36
C ARG A 48 9.03 -9.57 5.00
N GLU A 49 8.71 -10.36 3.98
CA GLU A 49 7.38 -10.53 3.40
C GLU A 49 6.45 -11.15 4.43
N ARG A 50 6.95 -12.14 5.19
CA ARG A 50 6.19 -12.75 6.28
C ARG A 50 5.77 -11.74 7.34
N VAL A 51 6.61 -10.74 7.62
CA VAL A 51 6.33 -9.67 8.59
C VAL A 51 5.30 -8.72 7.99
N ARG A 52 5.51 -8.25 6.74
CA ARG A 52 4.52 -7.44 5.99
C ARG A 52 3.14 -8.10 5.97
N LEU A 53 3.10 -9.40 5.68
CA LEU A 53 1.86 -10.17 5.61
C LEU A 53 1.17 -10.26 6.97
N ALA A 54 1.93 -10.48 8.06
CA ALA A 54 1.39 -10.48 9.41
C ALA A 54 0.85 -9.10 9.81
N GLN A 55 1.59 -8.02 9.51
CA GLN A 55 1.19 -6.64 9.74
C GLN A 55 -0.10 -6.30 8.97
N LEU A 56 -0.17 -6.66 7.69
CA LEU A 56 -1.34 -6.45 6.85
C LEU A 56 -2.55 -7.22 7.38
N LYS A 57 -2.38 -8.50 7.73
CA LYS A 57 -3.44 -9.34 8.31
C LYS A 57 -4.03 -8.69 9.56
N TRP A 58 -3.16 -8.27 10.48
CA TRP A 58 -3.58 -7.60 11.71
C TRP A 58 -4.30 -6.28 11.42
N LEU A 59 -3.78 -5.48 10.48
CA LEU A 59 -4.40 -4.22 10.09
C LEU A 59 -5.80 -4.43 9.52
N LEU A 60 -5.98 -5.37 8.59
CA LEU A 60 -7.30 -5.64 8.03
C LEU A 60 -8.27 -6.22 9.06
N GLU A 61 -7.79 -7.03 10.01
CA GLU A 61 -8.61 -7.47 11.14
C GLU A 61 -9.09 -6.28 11.97
N LYS A 62 -8.22 -5.30 12.24
CA LYS A 62 -8.61 -4.05 12.92
C LYS A 62 -9.60 -3.22 12.12
N LEU A 63 -9.39 -3.07 10.81
CA LEU A 63 -10.31 -2.33 9.95
C LEU A 63 -11.68 -3.02 9.84
N SER A 64 -11.75 -4.34 9.97
CA SER A 64 -13.03 -5.06 9.95
C SER A 64 -13.96 -4.69 11.12
N GLN A 65 -13.42 -4.10 12.20
CA GLN A 65 -14.18 -3.55 13.33
C GLN A 65 -14.95 -2.26 12.95
N HIS A 66 -14.58 -1.63 11.84
CA HIS A 66 -15.22 -0.44 11.28
C HIS A 66 -15.62 -0.75 9.83
N PRO A 67 -16.76 -1.44 9.59
CA PRO A 67 -17.14 -1.97 8.28
C PRO A 67 -17.65 -0.88 7.32
N ILE A 68 -16.86 0.17 7.14
CA ILE A 68 -17.08 1.20 6.14
C ILE A 68 -16.26 0.89 4.89
N PRO A 69 -16.79 1.19 3.70
CA PRO A 69 -16.01 1.25 2.47
C PRO A 69 -14.75 2.10 2.67
N HIS A 70 -13.58 1.62 2.25
CA HIS A 70 -12.34 2.38 2.44
C HIS A 70 -11.29 2.15 1.37
N LEU A 71 -10.33 3.07 1.32
CA LEU A 71 -9.08 2.94 0.59
C LEU A 71 -7.98 2.49 1.54
N LEU A 72 -7.16 1.52 1.14
CA LEU A 72 -5.88 1.19 1.79
C LEU A 72 -4.75 1.76 0.92
N VAL A 73 -3.98 2.68 1.48
CA VAL A 73 -2.96 3.44 0.76
C VAL A 73 -1.62 3.46 1.51
N GLY A 74 -0.54 3.61 0.77
CA GLY A 74 0.80 3.85 1.31
C GLY A 74 1.85 2.88 0.78
N ASP A 75 3.01 2.90 1.43
CA ASP A 75 4.14 2.04 1.10
C ASP A 75 3.95 0.66 1.73
N LEU A 76 3.57 -0.31 0.91
CA LEU A 76 3.36 -1.67 1.37
C LEU A 76 4.65 -2.48 1.36
N ASN A 77 5.75 -1.95 0.77
CA ASN A 77 7.01 -2.67 0.54
C ASN A 77 6.85 -4.03 -0.17
N ALA A 78 5.70 -4.27 -0.81
CA ALA A 78 5.33 -5.53 -1.42
C ALA A 78 5.33 -5.43 -2.95
N LEU A 79 5.72 -6.50 -3.62
CA LEU A 79 5.79 -6.54 -5.08
C LEU A 79 4.65 -7.39 -5.64
N ARG A 80 4.01 -6.94 -6.71
CA ARG A 80 3.11 -7.79 -7.48
C ARG A 80 3.88 -8.50 -8.58
N ARG A 81 3.91 -9.83 -8.58
CA ARG A 81 4.69 -10.61 -9.57
C ARG A 81 4.35 -10.28 -11.02
N SER A 82 3.06 -10.07 -11.31
CA SER A 82 2.56 -9.80 -12.67
C SER A 82 2.86 -8.39 -13.20
N ASP A 83 3.54 -7.54 -12.41
CA ASP A 83 4.03 -6.24 -12.88
C ASP A 83 5.40 -6.35 -13.59
N TYR A 84 6.07 -7.51 -13.51
CA TYR A 84 7.44 -7.69 -13.98
C TYR A 84 7.57 -8.89 -14.91
N THR A 85 8.48 -8.80 -15.88
CA THR A 85 8.93 -9.99 -16.62
C THR A 85 9.81 -10.86 -15.73
N ASP A 86 10.09 -12.08 -16.17
CA ASP A 86 10.98 -13.01 -15.44
C ASP A 86 12.39 -12.43 -15.32
N GLU A 87 12.88 -11.78 -16.36
CA GLU A 87 14.19 -11.11 -16.39
C GLU A 87 14.23 -9.96 -15.39
N LYS A 88 13.19 -9.12 -15.35
CA LYS A 88 13.13 -8.01 -14.39
C LYS A 88 13.00 -8.52 -12.96
N TRP A 89 12.25 -9.59 -12.73
CA TRP A 89 12.16 -10.22 -11.41
C TRP A 89 13.51 -10.75 -10.93
N ALA A 90 14.26 -11.43 -11.82
CA ALA A 90 15.62 -11.89 -11.53
C ALA A 90 16.59 -10.73 -11.25
N GLU A 91 16.48 -9.63 -12.00
CA GLU A 91 17.25 -8.40 -11.72
C GLU A 91 16.95 -7.85 -10.33
N ILE A 92 15.67 -7.77 -9.94
CA ILE A 92 15.26 -7.33 -8.60
C ILE A 92 15.84 -8.23 -7.52
N THR A 93 15.81 -9.56 -7.70
CA THR A 93 16.43 -10.52 -6.77
C THR A 93 17.91 -10.20 -6.58
N LEU A 94 18.66 -10.07 -7.68
CA LEU A 94 20.10 -9.78 -7.64
C LEU A 94 20.40 -8.41 -7.00
N GLN A 95 19.57 -7.39 -7.26
CA GLN A 95 19.71 -6.08 -6.65
C GLN A 95 19.52 -6.15 -5.12
N ARG A 96 18.51 -6.89 -4.65
CA ARG A 96 18.23 -7.07 -3.21
C ARG A 96 19.37 -7.82 -2.50
N GLU A 97 19.91 -8.87 -3.13
CA GLU A 97 21.07 -9.61 -2.62
C GLU A 97 22.30 -8.70 -2.46
N LYS A 98 22.51 -7.78 -3.41
CA LYS A 98 23.66 -6.85 -3.40
C LYS A 98 23.49 -5.66 -2.45
N ALA A 99 22.27 -5.31 -2.05
CA ALA A 99 21.99 -4.06 -1.33
C ALA A 99 22.61 -3.99 0.09
N ASN A 100 23.16 -5.09 0.63
CA ASN A 100 23.73 -5.19 1.99
C ASN A 100 22.78 -4.65 3.08
N ARG A 101 21.47 -4.84 2.89
CA ARG A 101 20.38 -4.37 3.77
C ARG A 101 19.59 -5.51 4.41
N ASN A 102 20.06 -6.75 4.27
CA ASN A 102 19.35 -7.97 4.68
C ASN A 102 17.95 -8.07 4.06
N LEU A 103 17.82 -7.67 2.79
CA LEU A 103 16.58 -7.82 2.05
C LEU A 103 16.43 -9.27 1.60
N GLU A 104 15.24 -9.83 1.79
CA GLU A 104 14.89 -11.14 1.25
C GLU A 104 14.69 -11.09 -0.28
N PRO A 105 14.76 -12.25 -0.96
CA PRO A 105 14.32 -12.37 -2.35
C PRO A 105 12.87 -11.87 -2.55
N PRO A 106 12.56 -11.25 -3.69
CA PRO A 106 11.22 -10.73 -3.95
C PRO A 106 10.16 -11.84 -3.87
N SER A 107 9.02 -11.48 -3.27
CA SER A 107 7.82 -12.31 -3.13
C SER A 107 6.58 -11.48 -3.44
N ASP A 108 5.48 -12.13 -3.74
CA ASP A 108 4.18 -11.52 -4.04
C ASP A 108 3.04 -11.99 -3.12
N GLU A 109 3.37 -12.68 -2.03
CA GLU A 109 2.39 -13.25 -1.09
C GLU A 109 1.44 -12.19 -0.49
N VAL A 110 1.96 -11.02 -0.12
CA VAL A 110 1.16 -9.91 0.41
C VAL A 110 0.11 -9.46 -0.60
N ILE A 111 0.52 -9.34 -1.87
CA ILE A 111 -0.37 -8.88 -2.94
C ILE A 111 -1.40 -9.95 -3.28
N GLN A 112 -0.99 -11.21 -3.43
CA GLN A 112 -1.93 -12.32 -3.65
C GLN A 112 -2.94 -12.42 -2.51
N TRP A 113 -2.51 -12.21 -1.27
CA TRP A 113 -3.40 -12.28 -0.11
C TRP A 113 -4.46 -11.17 -0.10
N LEU A 114 -4.13 -9.95 -0.55
CA LEU A 114 -5.09 -8.85 -0.77
C LEU A 114 -6.09 -9.18 -1.87
N GLU A 115 -5.60 -9.63 -3.02
CA GLU A 115 -6.42 -9.97 -4.18
C GLU A 115 -7.41 -11.09 -3.88
N ASN A 116 -6.98 -12.11 -3.14
CA ASN A 116 -7.82 -13.20 -2.67
C ASN A 116 -8.93 -12.74 -1.69
N ARG A 117 -8.80 -11.54 -1.12
CA ARG A 117 -9.82 -10.85 -0.31
C ARG A 117 -10.60 -9.81 -1.10
N GLN A 118 -10.49 -9.85 -2.43
CA GLN A 118 -11.18 -8.97 -3.35
C GLN A 118 -10.85 -7.49 -3.14
N TYR A 119 -9.71 -7.17 -2.52
CA TYR A 119 -9.18 -5.82 -2.62
C TYR A 119 -8.78 -5.59 -4.07
N THR A 120 -9.24 -4.48 -4.63
CA THR A 120 -8.97 -4.15 -6.03
C THR A 120 -7.98 -3.01 -6.08
N THR A 121 -6.91 -3.19 -6.85
CA THR A 121 -6.02 -2.09 -7.22
C THR A 121 -6.60 -1.41 -8.45
N LEU A 122 -6.57 -0.09 -8.43
CA LEU A 122 -7.44 0.68 -9.30
C LEU A 122 -6.87 0.91 -10.68
N VAL A 123 -5.54 0.99 -10.78
CA VAL A 123 -4.83 1.23 -12.03
C VAL A 123 -3.39 0.71 -11.86
N ARG A 124 -2.81 0.11 -12.92
CA ARG A 124 -1.36 -0.13 -12.99
C ARG A 124 -0.68 1.18 -13.39
N PHE A 125 0.28 1.63 -12.59
CA PHE A 125 1.10 2.81 -12.87
C PHE A 125 2.58 2.43 -12.83
N SER A 126 3.43 3.35 -13.25
CA SER A 126 4.89 3.16 -13.31
C SER A 126 5.48 2.75 -11.95
N PRO A 127 6.68 2.16 -11.92
CA PRO A 127 7.44 1.98 -10.68
C PRO A 127 7.49 3.25 -9.83
N THR A 128 7.45 3.06 -8.51
CA THR A 128 7.39 4.17 -7.55
C THR A 128 8.71 4.42 -6.86
N CYS A 129 9.70 3.55 -6.99
CA CYS A 129 11.04 3.77 -6.42
C CYS A 129 12.15 3.57 -7.47
N PRO A 130 13.40 4.00 -7.18
CA PRO A 130 14.49 4.09 -8.15
C PRO A 130 14.98 2.71 -8.63
N HIS A 131 14.60 1.64 -7.94
CA HIS A 131 14.92 0.25 -8.30
C HIS A 131 14.04 -0.30 -9.43
N GLY A 132 13.16 0.53 -9.99
CA GLY A 132 12.20 0.10 -11.00
C GLY A 132 11.16 -0.86 -10.42
N THR A 133 10.87 -0.74 -9.12
CA THR A 133 9.79 -1.46 -8.46
C THR A 133 8.66 -0.54 -8.01
N ARG A 134 7.47 -1.12 -7.92
CA ARG A 134 6.24 -0.50 -7.44
C ARG A 134 5.91 -1.09 -6.08
N ILE A 135 5.97 -0.26 -5.05
CA ILE A 135 5.71 -0.65 -3.66
C ILE A 135 4.69 0.26 -2.96
N ASP A 136 4.39 1.42 -3.55
CA ASP A 136 3.33 2.32 -3.10
C ASP A 136 2.03 1.99 -3.83
N TYR A 137 0.94 1.84 -3.08
CA TYR A 137 -0.34 1.39 -3.64
C TYR A 137 -1.53 2.22 -3.18
N ILE A 138 -2.61 2.13 -3.97
CA ILE A 138 -3.96 2.53 -3.61
C ILE A 138 -4.89 1.35 -3.93
N TRP A 139 -5.44 0.74 -2.89
CA TRP A 139 -6.37 -0.39 -2.95
C TRP A 139 -7.76 0.02 -2.47
N GLN A 140 -8.82 -0.53 -3.04
CA GLN A 140 -10.18 -0.39 -2.53
C GLN A 140 -10.64 -1.67 -1.85
N SER A 141 -11.34 -1.52 -0.73
CA SER A 141 -12.09 -2.60 -0.09
C SER A 141 -13.25 -3.07 -0.97
N VAL A 142 -13.63 -4.34 -0.87
CA VAL A 142 -14.65 -5.04 -1.70
C VAL A 142 -15.96 -4.29 -1.86
N THR A 143 -16.45 -3.63 -0.81
CA THR A 143 -17.76 -2.97 -0.77
C THR A 143 -17.75 -1.57 -1.39
N PHE A 144 -16.63 -1.18 -2.00
CA PHE A 144 -16.41 0.17 -2.50
C PHE A 144 -15.88 0.16 -3.93
N SER A 145 -16.48 0.98 -4.79
CA SER A 145 -15.92 1.26 -6.10
C SER A 145 -16.01 2.76 -6.38
N LEU A 146 -14.93 3.49 -6.05
CA LEU A 146 -14.67 4.77 -6.67
C LEU A 146 -14.08 4.52 -8.04
N ARG A 147 -14.69 5.14 -9.06
CA ARG A 147 -14.18 5.06 -10.42
C ARG A 147 -12.95 5.97 -10.54
N PRO A 148 -11.74 5.43 -10.77
CA PRO A 148 -10.57 6.25 -11.00
C PRO A 148 -10.73 7.00 -12.33
N GLN A 149 -10.39 8.29 -12.34
CA GLN A 149 -10.32 9.11 -13.55
C GLN A 149 -8.90 9.19 -14.09
N THR A 150 -7.94 9.43 -13.21
CA THR A 150 -6.51 9.43 -13.53
C THR A 150 -5.73 8.71 -12.44
N ALA A 151 -4.61 8.10 -12.82
CA ALA A 151 -3.61 7.58 -11.90
C ALA A 151 -2.22 7.84 -12.49
N THR A 152 -1.39 8.57 -11.76
CA THR A 152 -0.05 8.99 -12.19
C THR A 152 0.97 8.78 -11.09
N THR A 153 2.23 8.61 -11.49
CA THR A 153 3.39 8.70 -10.60
C THR A 153 4.09 10.03 -10.87
N GLU A 154 4.29 10.81 -9.82
CA GLU A 154 4.96 12.11 -9.91
C GLU A 154 6.30 12.05 -9.16
N PRO A 155 7.44 12.18 -9.85
CA PRO A 155 8.74 12.18 -9.19
C PRO A 155 8.88 13.44 -8.34
N PHE A 156 9.55 13.29 -7.20
CA PHE A 156 9.78 14.40 -6.28
C PHE A 156 11.23 14.40 -5.80
N ASN A 157 11.93 15.52 -5.99
CA ASN A 157 13.36 15.62 -5.66
C ASN A 157 13.69 15.55 -4.15
N GLY A 158 12.67 15.50 -3.28
CA GLY A 158 12.85 15.36 -1.83
C GLY A 158 12.63 13.94 -1.30
N SER A 159 12.39 12.95 -2.16
CA SER A 159 12.24 11.54 -1.78
C SER A 159 12.82 10.64 -2.87
N ASP A 160 13.28 9.46 -2.48
CA ASP A 160 13.58 8.36 -3.40
C ASP A 160 12.31 7.74 -3.98
N HIS A 161 11.12 8.00 -3.42
CA HIS A 161 9.85 7.55 -3.96
C HIS A 161 9.19 8.63 -4.84
N SER A 162 8.55 8.18 -5.91
CA SER A 162 7.60 8.96 -6.70
C SER A 162 6.22 8.88 -6.05
N ALA A 163 5.55 10.02 -5.92
CA ALA A 163 4.21 10.08 -5.35
C ALA A 163 3.20 9.40 -6.28
N VAL A 164 2.32 8.55 -5.74
CA VAL A 164 1.17 8.02 -6.46
C VAL A 164 -0.01 8.97 -6.29
N VAL A 165 -0.47 9.57 -7.40
CA VAL A 165 -1.60 10.49 -7.41
C VAL A 165 -2.75 9.86 -8.16
N MET A 166 -3.92 9.80 -7.53
CA MET A 166 -5.13 9.27 -8.14
C MET A 166 -6.30 10.21 -7.95
N THR A 167 -7.04 10.46 -9.03
CA THR A 167 -8.28 11.23 -8.99
C THR A 167 -9.48 10.32 -9.20
N PHE A 168 -10.59 10.66 -8.56
CA PHE A 168 -11.80 9.83 -8.55
C PHE A 168 -13.00 10.63 -9.01
N GLN A 169 -13.87 9.97 -9.78
CA GLN A 169 -15.20 10.47 -10.03
C GLN A 169 -16.09 10.14 -8.82
N LEU A 170 -16.50 11.20 -8.11
CA LEU A 170 -17.45 11.12 -7.00
C LEU A 170 -18.88 11.30 -7.48
#